data_AF-A0A391PBB9-F1
#
_entry.id   AF-A0A391PBB9-F1
#
_cell.length_a   1.000
_cell.length_b   1.000
_cell.length_c   1.000
_cell.angle_alpha   90.00
_cell.angle_beta   90.00
_cell.angle_gamma   90.00
#
_symmetry.space_group_name_H-M   'P 1'
#
loop_
_entity.id
_entity.type
_entity.pdbx_description
1 polymer ?
#
loop_
_entity_poly.entity_id
_entity_poly.type
_entity_poly.pdbx_seq_one_letter_code
_entity_poly.pdbx_strand_id
1 'polypeptide(L)'
;MTGSTFTHWYNHEHRHTGIGLHTPADVHFGLATDKAADRVSVLTEARARHPHRFGTASPPKILDLPDTAWINRPAQNTIQETATPAA
;
A
#
# COMPACT_ATOMS: atom_id res chain seq x y z
N MET A 1 21.32 10.90 6.25
CA MET A 1 20.34 9.81 6.42
C MET A 1 21.11 8.50 6.29
N THR A 2 21.10 7.63 7.29
CA THR A 2 21.69 6.29 7.18
C THR A 2 20.75 5.37 6.40
N GLY A 3 21.27 4.24 5.90
CA GLY A 3 20.44 3.24 5.21
C GLY A 3 19.23 2.78 6.02
N SER A 4 19.40 2.59 7.34
CA SER A 4 18.30 2.22 8.25
C SER A 4 17.22 3.30 8.34
N THR A 5 17.58 4.58 8.51
CA THR A 5 16.60 5.67 8.52
C THR A 5 15.87 5.83 7.19
N PHE A 6 16.56 5.63 6.06
CA PHE A 6 15.91 5.69 4.75
C PHE A 6 14.89 4.56 4.57
N THR A 7 15.25 3.32 4.89
CA THR A 7 14.34 2.17 4.75
C THR A 7 13.09 2.31 5.62
N HIS A 8 13.23 2.80 6.86
CA HIS A 8 12.08 3.06 7.72
C HIS A 8 11.14 4.09 7.10
N TRP A 9 11.67 5.26 6.73
CA TRP A 9 10.89 6.33 6.12
C TRP A 9 10.21 5.87 4.83
N TYR A 10 10.94 5.18 3.95
CA TYR A 10 10.41 4.66 2.69
C TYR A 10 9.22 3.73 2.93
N ASN A 11 9.33 2.80 3.88
CA ASN A 11 8.30 1.80 4.12
C ASN A 11 7.09 2.31 4.91
N HIS A 12 7.26 3.29 5.79
CA HIS A 12 6.24 3.67 6.78
C HIS A 12 5.72 5.10 6.66
N GLU A 13 6.42 5.98 5.96
CA GLU A 13 6.09 7.41 5.93
C GLU A 13 5.89 7.94 4.51
N HIS A 14 6.75 7.50 3.58
CA HIS A 14 6.70 7.92 2.19
C HIS A 14 5.49 7.30 1.48
N ARG A 15 4.62 8.16 0.94
CA ARG A 15 3.41 7.76 0.22
C ARG A 15 3.68 7.72 -1.27
N HIS A 16 3.34 6.61 -1.91
CA HIS A 16 3.65 6.38 -3.31
C HIS A 16 2.41 6.52 -4.19
N THR A 17 2.52 7.35 -5.22
CA THR A 17 1.43 7.57 -6.20
C THR A 17 1.03 6.28 -6.91
N GLY A 18 2.00 5.41 -7.23
CA GLY A 18 1.76 4.12 -7.89
C GLY A 18 0.98 3.09 -7.07
N ILE A 19 0.79 3.32 -5.78
CA ILE A 19 -0.05 2.50 -4.88
C ILE A 19 -1.08 3.36 -4.15
N GLY A 20 -1.71 4.32 -4.85
CA GLY A 20 -2.84 5.07 -4.32
C GLY A 20 -2.52 5.95 -3.11
N LEU A 21 -1.28 6.46 -3.01
CA LEU A 21 -0.76 7.23 -1.87
C LEU A 21 -0.80 6.45 -0.54
N HIS A 22 -0.69 5.13 -0.61
CA HIS A 22 -0.34 4.28 0.52
C HIS A 22 1.18 4.22 0.71
N THR A 23 1.59 3.80 1.90
CA THR A 23 2.98 3.40 2.17
C THR A 23 3.17 1.95 1.73
N PRO A 24 4.42 1.50 1.47
CA PRO A 24 4.68 0.09 1.20
C PRO A 24 4.21 -0.84 2.31
N ALA A 25 4.34 -0.43 3.59
CA ALA A 25 3.85 -1.19 4.72
C ALA A 25 2.32 -1.34 4.72
N ASP A 26 1.58 -0.30 4.36
CA ASP A 26 0.10 -0.37 4.28
C ASP A 26 -0.35 -1.44 3.28
N VAL A 27 0.32 -1.54 2.14
CA VAL A 27 0.00 -2.55 1.12
C VAL A 27 0.47 -3.93 1.59
N HIS A 28 1.70 -4.03 2.09
CA HIS A 28 2.29 -5.31 2.51
C HIS A 28 1.49 -6.00 3.62
N PHE A 29 0.97 -5.23 4.57
CA PHE A 29 0.17 -5.76 5.69
C PHE A 29 -1.34 -5.76 5.41
N GLY A 30 -1.78 -5.47 4.19
CA GLY A 30 -3.20 -5.50 3.82
C GLY A 30 -4.07 -4.38 4.42
N LEU A 31 -3.44 -3.32 4.96
CA LEU A 31 -4.14 -2.19 5.62
C LEU A 31 -4.68 -1.15 4.63
N ALA A 32 -4.38 -1.30 3.33
CA ALA A 32 -4.70 -0.31 2.33
C ALA A 32 -6.22 -0.12 2.16
N THR A 33 -7.00 -1.20 2.19
CA THR A 33 -8.46 -1.18 2.01
C THR A 33 -9.16 -0.40 3.12
N ASP A 34 -8.82 -0.65 4.38
CA ASP A 34 -9.46 0.04 5.52
C ASP A 34 -9.13 1.53 5.50
N LYS A 35 -7.85 1.87 5.24
CA LYS A 35 -7.43 3.27 5.10
C LYS A 35 -8.09 3.97 3.92
N ALA A 36 -8.37 3.25 2.84
CA ALA A 36 -9.12 3.76 1.70
C ALA A 36 -10.58 4.08 2.10
N ALA A 37 -11.24 3.19 2.85
CA ALA A 37 -12.58 3.43 3.37
C ALA A 37 -12.64 4.65 4.30
N ASP A 38 -11.69 4.78 5.23
CA ASP A 38 -11.59 5.94 6.13
C ASP A 38 -11.46 7.25 5.36
N ARG A 39 -10.61 7.28 4.32
CA ARG A 39 -10.43 8.46 3.47
C ARG A 39 -11.71 8.85 2.75
N VAL A 40 -12.47 7.88 2.24
CA VAL A 40 -13.76 8.15 1.59
C VAL A 40 -14.74 8.76 2.58
N SER A 41 -14.81 8.22 3.81
CA SER A 41 -15.67 8.74 4.87
C SER A 41 -15.37 10.21 5.18
N VAL A 42 -14.11 10.51 5.50
CA VAL A 42 -13.66 11.88 5.81
C VAL A 42 -13.93 12.85 4.66
N LEU A 43 -13.62 12.43 3.43
CA LEU A 43 -13.81 13.28 2.24
C LEU A 43 -15.29 13.50 1.91
N THR A 44 -16.15 12.53 2.21
CA THR A 44 -17.60 12.65 2.05
C THR A 44 -18.15 13.66 3.04
N GLU A 45 -17.77 13.55 4.31
CA GLU A 45 -18.19 14.47 5.35
C GLU A 45 -17.70 15.91 5.07
N ALA A 46 -16.43 16.07 4.67
CA ALA A 46 -15.86 17.36 4.35
C ALA A 46 -16.58 18.03 3.15
N ARG A 47 -16.91 17.26 2.11
CA ARG A 47 -17.70 17.75 0.96
C ARG A 47 -19.10 18.20 1.36
N ALA A 48 -19.77 17.43 2.21
CA ALA A 48 -21.10 17.78 2.71
C ALA A 48 -21.08 19.08 3.52
N ARG A 49 -20.06 19.27 4.38
CA ARG A 49 -19.92 20.49 5.19
C ARG A 49 -19.52 21.72 4.39
N HIS A 50 -18.68 21.56 3.37
CA HIS A 50 -18.09 22.69 2.64
C HIS A 50 -18.10 22.51 1.12
N PRO A 51 -19.28 22.43 0.48
CA PRO A 51 -19.37 22.09 -0.95
C PRO A 51 -18.62 23.08 -1.86
N HIS A 52 -18.58 24.37 -1.51
CA HIS A 52 -17.87 25.41 -2.27
C HIS A 52 -16.33 25.24 -2.30
N ARG A 53 -15.75 24.37 -1.45
CA ARG A 53 -14.31 24.09 -1.44
C ARG A 53 -13.91 22.96 -2.38
N PHE A 54 -14.86 22.26 -3.00
CA PHE A 54 -14.61 21.10 -3.85
C PHE A 54 -15.16 21.34 -5.26
N GLY A 55 -14.32 21.11 -6.27
CA GLY A 55 -14.73 21.24 -7.68
C GLY A 55 -15.57 20.07 -8.20
N THR A 56 -15.68 18.97 -7.44
CA THR A 56 -16.45 17.78 -7.81
C THR A 56 -17.18 17.18 -6.61
N ALA A 57 -18.36 16.59 -6.88
CA ALA A 57 -19.14 15.86 -5.88
C ALA A 57 -18.56 14.46 -5.58
N SER A 58 -17.88 13.84 -6.55
CA SER A 58 -17.35 12.48 -6.40
C SER A 58 -16.00 12.46 -5.67
N PRO A 59 -15.74 11.45 -4.82
CA PRO A 59 -14.43 11.22 -4.23
C PRO A 59 -13.38 10.88 -5.31
N PRO A 60 -12.08 11.16 -5.08
CA PRO A 60 -11.03 10.77 -6.00
C PRO A 60 -11.01 9.24 -6.16
N LYS A 61 -10.79 8.75 -7.39
CA LYS A 61 -10.63 7.33 -7.65
C LYS A 61 -9.39 6.82 -6.90
N ILE A 62 -9.61 5.88 -5.98
CA ILE A 62 -8.51 5.10 -5.39
C ILE A 62 -8.04 4.13 -6.48
N LEU A 63 -6.73 4.08 -6.71
CA LEU A 63 -6.16 3.16 -7.71
C LEU A 63 -6.43 1.72 -7.27
N ASP A 64 -6.72 0.85 -8.24
CA ASP A 64 -6.78 -0.58 -8.00
C ASP A 64 -5.37 -1.03 -7.58
N LEU A 65 -5.26 -1.55 -6.35
CA LEU A 65 -3.99 -1.97 -5.79
C LEU A 65 -3.71 -3.43 -6.15
N PRO A 66 -2.45 -3.80 -6.37
CA PRO A 66 -2.08 -5.22 -6.42
C PRO A 66 -2.24 -5.85 -5.03
N ASP A 67 -2.57 -7.14 -4.97
CA ASP A 67 -2.66 -7.90 -3.72
C ASP A 67 -1.34 -7.90 -2.94
N THR A 68 -0.20 -7.74 -3.61
CA THR A 68 1.11 -7.64 -2.97
C THR A 68 2.06 -6.79 -3.80
N ALA A 69 2.89 -5.98 -3.14
CA ALA A 69 3.95 -5.19 -3.77
C ALA A 69 5.34 -5.60 -3.24
N TRP A 70 6.33 -5.65 -4.13
CA TRP A 70 7.71 -6.03 -3.81
C TRP A 70 8.69 -5.08 -4.49
N ILE A 71 9.68 -4.58 -3.73
CA ILE A 71 10.84 -3.88 -4.31
C ILE A 71 11.86 -4.91 -4.79
N ASN A 72 12.09 -5.94 -3.97
CA ASN A 72 12.94 -7.08 -4.27
C ASN A 72 12.19 -8.37 -3.88
N ARG A 73 11.39 -8.93 -4.78
CA ARG A 73 10.68 -10.19 -4.51
C ARG A 73 11.73 -11.30 -4.37
N PRO A 74 11.76 -12.06 -3.25
CA PRO A 74 12.67 -13.18 -3.12
C PRO A 74 12.40 -14.20 -4.24
N ALA A 75 13.45 -14.87 -4.71
CA ALA A 75 13.29 -15.97 -5.65
C ALA A 75 12.36 -17.02 -5.04
N GLN A 76 11.44 -17.55 -5.83
CA GLN A 76 10.65 -18.70 -5.40
C GLN A 76 11.57 -19.91 -5.42
N ASN A 77 12.10 -20.28 -4.25
CA ASN A 77 12.82 -21.53 -4.10
C ASN A 77 11.79 -22.65 -4.24
N THR A 78 11.65 -23.20 -5.45
CA THR A 78 11.05 -24.52 -5.63
C THR A 78 11.97 -25.48 -4.90
N ILE A 79 11.63 -25.83 -3.66
CA ILE A 79 12.30 -26.92 -2.94
C ILE A 79 11.96 -28.18 -3.73
N GLN A 80 12.81 -28.53 -4.71
CA GLN A 80 12.89 -29.91 -5.15
C GLN A 80 13.61 -30.65 -4.04
N GLU A 81 12.82 -31.21 -3.13
CA GLU A 81 13.26 -32.20 -2.17
C GLU A 81 13.73 -33.42 -2.96
N THR A 82 14.97 -33.38 -3.43
CA THR A 82 15.66 -34.56 -3.94
C THR A 82 15.95 -35.45 -2.74
N ALA A 83 15.01 -36.35 -2.47
CA ALA A 83 15.23 -37.46 -1.54
C ALA A 83 16.54 -38.16 -1.93
N THR A 84 17.55 -38.05 -1.08
CA THR A 84 18.75 -38.88 -1.16
C THR A 84 18.43 -40.16 -0.41
N PRO A 85 18.41 -41.35 -1.05
CA PRO A 85 18.29 -42.58 -0.31
C PRO A 85 19.59 -42.83 0.44
N ALA A 86 19.47 -43.07 1.75
CA ALA A 86 20.58 -43.46 2.60
C ALA A 86 21.11 -44.84 2.18
N ALA A 87 22.44 -44.99 2.23
CA ALA A 87 23.18 -46.21 1.96
C ALA A 87 22.92 -47.31 3.01
#